data_AF-W9XFR8-F1
#
_entry.id   AF-W9XFR8-F1
#
_cell.length_a   1.000
_cell.length_b   1.000
_cell.length_c   1.000
_cell.angle_alpha   90.00
_cell.angle_beta   90.00
_cell.angle_gamma   90.00
#
_symmetry.space_group_name_H-M   'P 1'
#
loop_
_entity.id
_entity.type
_entity.pdbx_description
1 polymer ?
#
loop_
_entity_poly.entity_id
_entity_poly.type
_entity_poly.pdbx_seq_one_letter_code
_entity_poly.pdbx_strand_id
1 'polypeptide(L)'
;MGVLQQTFPLSLIYFSLVFLSGVILGSIRVPYLQPLIGARYAELFEMPIMLIIIWQAAQVTVWNLESGQKQPKGSWWKNGLRFMASTPVLVGVLALVWLLAVELGTSVVAQVSWGTGSWWDGIVQYFTGRDVVAGPVFGMVLLAYAAMPCIAWLVQTQEDTDKLLWDFDESLAEQEDYCSR
;
A
#
# COMPACT_ATOMS: atom_id res chain seq x y z
N MET A 1 20.08 -5.52 -13.99
CA MET A 1 19.92 -5.14 -12.57
C MET A 1 18.88 -6.08 -11.99
N GLY A 2 19.18 -6.74 -10.87
CA GLY A 2 18.27 -7.77 -10.33
C GLY A 2 16.95 -7.17 -9.87
N VAL A 3 15.85 -7.92 -10.03
CA VAL A 3 14.50 -7.55 -9.51
C VAL A 3 14.53 -7.08 -8.05
N LEU A 4 15.42 -7.66 -7.23
CA LEU A 4 15.66 -7.26 -5.84
C LEU A 4 16.17 -5.82 -5.70
N GLN A 5 17.14 -5.40 -6.54
CA GLN A 5 17.73 -4.05 -6.45
C GLN A 5 16.72 -2.95 -6.81
N GLN A 6 15.72 -3.25 -7.63
CA GLN A 6 14.64 -2.32 -7.96
C GLN A 6 13.54 -2.33 -6.89
N THR A 7 13.28 -3.48 -6.26
CA THR A 7 12.23 -3.61 -5.24
C THR A 7 12.51 -2.78 -3.98
N PHE A 8 13.78 -2.73 -3.52
CA PHE A 8 14.16 -1.98 -2.33
C PHE A 8 13.78 -0.49 -2.36
N PRO A 9 14.24 0.32 -3.34
CA PRO A 9 13.92 1.75 -3.37
C PRO A 9 12.43 2.01 -3.51
N LEU A 10 11.71 1.19 -4.29
CA LEU A 10 10.25 1.31 -4.41
C LEU A 10 9.52 1.00 -3.10
N SER A 11 9.94 -0.03 -2.37
CA SER A 11 9.39 -0.34 -1.06
C SER A 11 9.63 0.80 -0.06
N LEU A 12 10.80 1.45 -0.12
CA LEU A 12 11.12 2.60 0.73
C LEU A 12 10.29 3.83 0.40
N ILE A 13 10.05 4.11 -0.88
CA ILE A 13 9.18 5.22 -1.29
C ILE A 13 7.75 4.97 -0.79
N TYR A 14 7.23 3.78 -1.04
CA TYR A 14 5.88 3.41 -0.62
C TYR A 14 5.73 3.45 0.90
N PHE A 15 6.68 2.87 1.63
CA PHE A 15 6.78 2.93 3.08
C PHE A 15 6.84 4.38 3.58
N SER A 16 7.73 5.21 3.03
CA SER A 16 7.94 6.58 3.53
C SER A 16 6.71 7.44 3.36
N LEU A 17 5.99 7.34 2.24
CA LEU A 17 4.76 8.10 2.01
C LEU A 17 3.68 7.76 3.04
N VAL A 18 3.44 6.47 3.26
CA VAL A 18 2.42 6.01 4.21
C VAL A 18 2.84 6.27 5.65
N PHE A 19 4.10 6.01 6.00
CA PHE A 19 4.64 6.24 7.33
C PHE A 19 4.62 7.72 7.73
N LEU A 20 5.12 8.62 6.88
CA LEU A 20 5.12 10.05 7.17
C LEU A 20 3.70 10.59 7.32
N SER A 21 2.77 10.13 6.47
CA SER A 21 1.38 10.52 6.58
C SER A 21 0.75 10.03 7.89
N GLY A 22 1.03 8.78 8.30
CA GLY A 22 0.62 8.25 9.60
C GLY A 22 1.20 9.02 10.79
N VAL A 23 2.48 9.40 10.73
CA VAL A 23 3.12 10.23 11.78
C VAL A 23 2.45 11.59 11.91
N ILE A 24 2.11 12.24 10.78
CA ILE A 24 1.41 13.52 10.77
C ILE A 24 0.00 13.37 11.36
N LEU A 25 -0.74 12.35 10.92
CA LEU A 25 -2.09 12.08 11.42
C LEU A 25 -2.08 11.78 12.93
N GLY A 26 -1.20 10.91 13.39
CA GLY A 26 -1.05 10.60 14.82
C GLY A 26 -0.68 11.83 15.65
N SER A 27 0.20 12.70 15.13
CA SER A 27 0.60 13.95 15.79
C SER A 27 -0.53 14.96 15.93
N ILE A 28 -1.52 14.94 15.02
CA ILE A 28 -2.72 15.77 15.11
C ILE A 28 -3.78 15.08 15.99
N ARG A 29 -3.95 13.77 15.83
CA ARG A 29 -4.98 12.98 16.49
C ARG A 29 -4.84 13.00 18.01
N VAL A 30 -3.64 12.73 18.53
CA VAL A 30 -3.40 12.57 19.98
C VAL A 30 -3.65 13.88 20.76
N PRO A 31 -3.11 15.04 20.39
CA PRO A 31 -3.35 16.27 21.15
C PRO A 31 -4.70 16.94 20.85
N TYR A 32 -5.26 16.79 19.65
CA TYR A 32 -6.48 17.53 19.25
C TYR A 32 -7.74 16.68 19.17
N LEU A 33 -7.72 15.55 18.44
CA LEU A 33 -8.96 14.76 18.23
C LEU A 33 -9.34 13.93 19.48
N GLN A 34 -8.36 13.35 20.16
CA GLN A 34 -8.59 12.52 21.33
C GLN A 34 -9.38 13.22 22.46
N PRO A 35 -9.09 14.49 22.83
CA PRO A 35 -9.90 15.21 23.83
C PRO A 35 -11.27 15.68 23.32
N LEU A 36 -11.50 15.81 22.01
CA LEU A 36 -12.75 16.31 21.44
C LEU A 36 -13.82 15.22 21.27
N ILE A 37 -13.43 14.09 20.69
CA ILE A 37 -14.37 13.02 20.27
C ILE A 37 -14.13 11.69 21.01
N GLY A 38 -13.14 11.65 21.90
CA GLY A 38 -12.74 10.45 22.64
C GLY A 38 -11.79 9.55 21.83
N ALA A 39 -10.95 8.80 22.55
CA ALA A 39 -9.88 7.98 21.97
C ALA A 39 -10.38 7.00 20.90
N ARG A 40 -11.48 6.29 21.19
CA ARG A 40 -11.99 5.21 20.34
C ARG A 40 -12.55 5.70 19.01
N TYR A 41 -13.22 6.84 18.99
CA TYR A 41 -13.76 7.42 17.75
C TYR A 41 -12.64 8.08 16.93
N ALA A 42 -11.71 8.78 17.59
CA ALA A 42 -10.55 9.37 16.93
C ALA A 42 -9.71 8.31 16.19
N GLU A 43 -9.52 7.14 16.80
CA GLU A 43 -8.84 6.01 16.18
C GLU A 43 -9.61 5.43 14.99
N LEU A 44 -10.94 5.27 15.11
CA LEU A 44 -11.74 4.76 14.01
C LEU A 44 -11.75 5.70 12.80
N PHE A 45 -11.73 7.01 13.01
CA PHE A 45 -11.72 8.00 11.93
C PHE A 45 -10.39 8.05 11.18
N GLU A 46 -9.29 7.69 11.82
CA GLU A 46 -7.97 7.65 11.20
C GLU A 46 -7.86 6.53 10.16
N MET A 47 -8.51 5.38 10.42
CA MET A 47 -8.49 4.20 9.55
C MET A 47 -8.97 4.44 8.10
N PRO A 48 -10.14 5.04 7.83
CA PRO A 48 -10.58 5.30 6.46
C PRO A 48 -9.69 6.33 5.75
N ILE A 49 -9.16 7.31 6.48
CA ILE A 49 -8.23 8.30 5.92
C ILE A 49 -6.92 7.59 5.50
N MET A 50 -6.41 6.71 6.35
CA MET A 50 -5.24 5.88 6.04
C MET A 50 -5.47 5.02 4.81
N LEU A 51 -6.65 4.41 4.62
CA LEU A 51 -6.94 3.66 3.39
C LEU A 51 -6.84 4.52 2.12
N ILE A 52 -7.32 5.76 2.16
CA ILE A 52 -7.22 6.69 1.03
C ILE A 52 -5.76 7.05 0.73
N ILE A 53 -4.95 7.25 1.77
CA ILE A 53 -3.51 7.52 1.64
C ILE A 53 -2.79 6.30 1.05
N ILE A 54 -3.09 5.10 1.56
CA ILE A 54 -2.53 3.83 1.10
C ILE A 54 -2.83 3.63 -0.39
N TRP A 55 -4.05 3.93 -0.83
CA TRP A 55 -4.42 3.90 -2.23
C TRP A 55 -3.61 4.88 -3.08
N GLN A 56 -3.53 6.15 -2.68
CA GLN A 56 -2.76 7.15 -3.42
C GLN A 56 -1.27 6.80 -3.49
N ALA A 57 -0.68 6.36 -2.38
CA ALA A 57 0.71 5.93 -2.34
C ALA A 57 0.96 4.68 -3.22
N ALA A 58 -0.01 3.77 -3.30
CA ALA A 58 0.08 2.60 -4.16
C ALA A 58 0.07 3.00 -5.64
N GLN A 59 -0.84 3.89 -6.05
CA GLN A 59 -0.90 4.42 -7.42
C GLN A 59 0.43 5.07 -7.83
N VAL A 60 0.98 5.94 -6.99
CA VAL A 60 2.30 6.58 -7.23
C VAL A 60 3.42 5.54 -7.37
N THR A 61 3.38 4.48 -6.56
CA THR A 61 4.39 3.41 -6.60
C THR A 61 4.29 2.60 -7.89
N VAL A 62 3.07 2.30 -8.36
CA VAL A 62 2.88 1.56 -9.62
C VAL A 62 3.25 2.41 -10.84
N TRP A 63 2.92 3.71 -10.87
CA TRP A 63 3.37 4.60 -11.95
C TRP A 63 4.90 4.64 -12.10
N ASN A 64 5.63 4.55 -10.98
CA ASN A 64 7.09 4.44 -10.99
C ASN A 64 7.59 3.09 -11.53
N LEU A 65 6.80 2.01 -11.42
CA LEU A 65 7.12 0.69 -12.00
C LEU A 65 6.90 0.67 -13.52
N GLU A 66 5.80 1.27 -13.99
CA GLU A 66 5.46 1.33 -15.43
C GLU A 66 6.49 2.11 -16.24
N SER A 67 7.05 3.17 -15.65
CA SER A 67 8.16 3.93 -16.25
C SER A 67 9.41 3.05 -16.51
N GLY A 68 9.55 1.91 -15.83
CA GLY A 68 10.70 1.00 -15.93
C GLY A 68 10.46 -0.33 -16.65
N GLN A 69 9.22 -0.85 -16.70
CA GLN A 69 8.89 -2.12 -17.36
C GLN A 69 8.04 -1.92 -18.62
N LYS A 70 8.62 -2.19 -19.79
CA LYS A 70 7.85 -2.36 -21.05
C LYS A 70 6.89 -3.55 -20.91
N GLN A 71 5.59 -3.29 -20.98
CA GLN A 71 4.54 -4.28 -20.78
C GLN A 71 4.59 -5.42 -21.81
N PRO A 72 4.51 -6.70 -21.39
CA PRO A 72 4.22 -7.80 -22.31
C PRO A 72 2.70 -7.90 -22.55
N LYS A 73 2.29 -7.68 -23.81
CA LYS A 73 0.93 -7.94 -24.31
C LYS A 73 0.57 -9.41 -24.11
N GLY A 74 -0.29 -9.72 -23.14
CA GLY A 74 -0.68 -11.09 -22.84
C GLY A 74 -1.95 -11.20 -21.99
N SER A 75 -2.78 -12.18 -22.34
CA SER A 75 -4.09 -12.51 -21.78
C SER A 75 -4.22 -12.35 -20.24
N TRP A 76 -5.20 -11.53 -19.83
CA TRP A 76 -5.51 -11.13 -18.44
C TRP A 76 -5.59 -12.29 -17.44
N TRP A 77 -6.18 -13.43 -17.82
CA TRP A 77 -6.35 -14.60 -16.93
C TRP A 77 -5.03 -15.31 -16.59
N LYS A 78 -4.02 -15.26 -17.48
CA LYS A 78 -2.68 -15.83 -17.22
C LYS A 78 -1.79 -14.87 -16.42
N ASN A 79 -2.06 -13.57 -16.53
CA ASN A 79 -1.36 -12.53 -15.76
C ASN A 79 -1.83 -12.50 -14.30
N GLY A 80 -3.10 -12.82 -14.03
CA GLY A 80 -3.65 -13.02 -12.68
C GLY A 80 -3.03 -14.19 -11.89
N LEU A 81 -2.32 -15.12 -12.54
CA LEU A 81 -1.57 -16.19 -11.86
C LEU A 81 -0.07 -15.89 -11.77
N ARG A 82 0.49 -15.08 -12.70
CA ARG A 82 1.79 -14.39 -12.51
C ARG A 82 1.72 -13.28 -11.46
N PHE A 83 0.52 -12.91 -11.01
CA PHE A 83 0.20 -12.01 -9.90
C PHE A 83 0.96 -12.30 -8.59
N MET A 84 1.35 -13.56 -8.39
CA MET A 84 2.13 -14.00 -7.23
C MET A 84 3.66 -13.84 -7.42
N ALA A 85 4.11 -13.45 -8.62
CA ALA A 85 5.51 -13.43 -9.05
C ALA A 85 5.82 -12.11 -9.82
N SER A 86 6.60 -11.14 -9.34
CA SER A 86 7.52 -11.15 -8.21
C SER A 86 7.95 -9.72 -7.82
N THR A 87 7.19 -8.67 -8.16
CA THR A 87 7.63 -7.27 -7.93
C THR A 87 6.63 -6.46 -7.11
N PRO A 88 5.35 -6.27 -7.52
CA PRO A 88 4.43 -5.42 -6.74
C PRO A 88 4.08 -6.03 -5.38
N VAL A 89 3.88 -7.35 -5.31
CA VAL A 89 3.67 -8.08 -4.03
C VAL A 89 4.90 -7.99 -3.14
N LEU A 90 6.09 -8.14 -3.72
CA LEU A 90 7.35 -8.06 -3.00
C LEU A 90 7.59 -6.65 -2.45
N VAL A 91 7.23 -5.60 -3.20
CA VAL A 91 7.23 -4.21 -2.72
C VAL A 91 6.28 -4.04 -1.54
N GLY A 92 5.04 -4.52 -1.65
CA GLY A 92 4.04 -4.42 -0.58
C GLY A 92 4.46 -5.15 0.70
N VAL A 93 4.92 -6.40 0.58
CA VAL A 93 5.41 -7.20 1.71
C VAL A 93 6.65 -6.58 2.34
N LEU A 94 7.62 -6.14 1.53
CA LEU A 94 8.85 -5.53 2.03
C LEU A 94 8.57 -4.20 2.74
N ALA A 95 7.64 -3.39 2.20
CA ALA A 95 7.21 -2.16 2.85
C ALA A 95 6.47 -2.43 4.17
N LEU A 96 5.66 -3.49 4.25
CA LEU A 96 5.05 -3.93 5.50
C LEU A 96 6.11 -4.37 6.52
N VAL A 97 7.16 -5.06 6.09
CA VAL A 97 8.30 -5.41 6.96
C VAL A 97 8.99 -4.15 7.50
N TRP A 98 9.23 -3.14 6.65
CA TRP A 98 9.78 -1.85 7.10
C TRP A 98 8.87 -1.16 8.11
N LEU A 99 7.57 -1.15 7.87
CA LEU A 99 6.60 -0.52 8.75
C LEU A 99 6.55 -1.20 10.13
N LEU A 100 6.50 -2.54 10.16
CA LEU A 100 6.56 -3.30 11.41
C LEU A 100 7.91 -3.13 12.12
N ALA A 101 9.02 -3.10 11.38
CA ALA A 101 10.34 -2.88 11.97
C ALA A 101 10.44 -1.52 12.66
N VAL A 102 9.85 -0.48 12.07
CA VAL A 102 9.82 0.86 12.68
C VAL A 102 8.85 0.90 13.87
N GLU A 103 7.67 0.30 13.77
CA GLU A 103 6.69 0.28 14.86
C GLU A 103 7.20 -0.50 16.09
N LEU A 104 7.79 -1.68 15.87
CA LEU A 104 8.43 -2.44 16.94
C LEU A 104 9.69 -1.73 17.44
N GLY A 105 10.48 -1.15 16.54
CA GLY A 105 11.69 -0.39 16.89
C GLY A 105 11.38 0.80 17.78
N THR A 106 10.35 1.59 17.49
CA THR A 106 9.94 2.72 18.33
C THR A 106 9.43 2.27 19.68
N SER A 107 8.68 1.16 19.75
CA SER A 107 8.21 0.60 21.04
C SER A 107 9.37 0.15 21.94
N VAL A 108 10.36 -0.54 21.37
CA VAL A 108 11.56 -1.00 22.08
C VAL A 108 12.42 0.19 22.50
N VAL A 109 12.67 1.14 21.60
CA VAL A 109 13.46 2.35 21.91
C VAL A 109 12.80 3.17 23.00
N ALA A 110 11.48 3.34 22.97
CA ALA A 110 10.74 4.03 24.01
C ALA A 110 10.94 3.35 25.36
N GLN A 111 10.77 2.03 25.48
CA GLN A 111 10.95 1.35 26.77
C GLN A 111 12.40 1.35 27.27
N VAL A 112 13.37 1.16 26.37
CA VAL A 112 14.79 1.17 26.72
C VAL A 112 15.24 2.57 27.15
N SER A 113 14.79 3.63 26.46
CA SER A 113 15.11 5.02 26.85
C SER A 113 14.54 5.39 28.22
N TRP A 114 13.38 4.85 28.57
CA TRP A 114 12.72 5.12 29.85
C TRP A 114 13.20 4.19 30.97
N GLY A 115 14.20 3.35 30.70
CA GLY A 115 14.86 2.49 31.70
C GLY A 115 13.94 1.42 32.31
N THR A 116 12.79 1.15 31.69
CA THR A 116 11.68 0.45 32.33
C THR A 116 11.62 -1.05 32.01
N GLY A 117 12.52 -1.59 31.17
CA GLY A 117 12.49 -3.01 30.83
C GLY A 117 13.50 -3.47 29.79
N SER A 118 13.42 -4.77 29.48
CA SER A 118 14.17 -5.46 28.42
C SER A 118 13.45 -5.29 27.08
N TRP A 119 14.18 -5.39 25.96
CA TRP A 119 13.63 -5.36 24.60
C TRP A 119 12.44 -6.32 24.36
N TRP A 120 12.40 -7.45 25.07
CA TRP A 120 11.28 -8.40 25.05
C TRP A 120 9.99 -7.83 25.64
N ASP A 121 10.08 -6.99 26.67
CA ASP A 121 8.92 -6.36 27.32
C ASP A 121 8.26 -5.33 26.38
N GLY A 122 9.05 -4.75 25.46
CA GLY A 122 8.60 -3.91 24.34
C GLY A 122 7.60 -4.62 23.46
N ILE A 123 8.00 -5.80 23.02
CA ILE A 123 7.22 -6.64 22.12
C ILE A 123 5.98 -7.17 22.84
N VAL A 124 6.09 -7.62 24.10
CA VAL A 124 4.96 -8.17 24.84
C VAL A 124 3.90 -7.10 25.13
N GLN A 125 4.30 -5.89 25.52
CA GLN A 125 3.36 -4.78 25.73
C GLN A 125 2.68 -4.37 24.43
N TYR A 126 3.40 -4.41 23.31
CA TYR A 126 2.81 -4.13 22.00
C TYR A 126 1.63 -5.05 21.69
N PHE A 127 1.73 -6.35 21.99
CA PHE A 127 0.62 -7.30 21.79
C PHE A 127 -0.45 -7.22 22.88
N THR A 128 -0.06 -6.97 24.13
CA THR A 128 -0.98 -6.98 25.28
C THR A 128 -1.82 -5.71 25.36
N GLY A 129 -1.30 -4.58 24.87
CA GLY A 129 -1.97 -3.28 24.89
C GLY A 129 -2.96 -3.05 23.75
N ARG A 130 -3.13 -3.99 22.81
CA ARG A 130 -4.05 -3.79 21.67
C ARG A 130 -5.50 -3.89 22.10
N ASP A 131 -6.27 -2.86 21.75
CA ASP A 131 -7.71 -2.83 21.95
C ASP A 131 -8.41 -3.94 21.15
N VAL A 132 -9.33 -4.65 21.82
CA VAL A 132 -10.07 -5.80 21.26
C VAL A 132 -10.87 -5.43 20.01
N VAL A 133 -11.31 -4.17 19.89
CA VAL A 133 -12.17 -3.71 18.78
C VAL A 133 -11.43 -2.92 17.71
N ALA A 134 -10.45 -2.09 18.08
CA ALA A 134 -9.65 -1.35 17.10
C ALA A 134 -8.55 -2.22 16.47
N GLY A 135 -8.04 -3.21 17.20
CA GLY A 135 -6.98 -4.12 16.76
C GLY A 135 -7.32 -4.90 15.47
N PRO A 136 -8.50 -5.53 15.35
CA PRO A 136 -8.90 -6.23 14.12
C PRO A 136 -9.00 -5.29 12.91
N VAL A 137 -9.51 -4.07 13.11
CA VAL A 137 -9.63 -3.07 12.04
C VAL A 137 -8.25 -2.64 11.55
N PHE A 138 -7.31 -2.39 12.46
CA PHE A 138 -5.90 -2.15 12.12
C PHE A 138 -5.31 -3.31 11.32
N GLY A 139 -5.61 -4.55 11.72
CA GLY A 139 -5.19 -5.75 11.00
C GLY A 139 -5.71 -5.78 9.56
N MET A 140 -6.99 -5.43 9.34
CA MET A 140 -7.57 -5.36 8.00
C MET A 140 -6.93 -4.27 7.16
N VAL A 141 -6.67 -3.08 7.73
CA VAL A 141 -6.00 -1.98 7.02
C VAL A 141 -4.55 -2.35 6.67
N LEU A 142 -3.84 -3.08 7.54
CA LEU A 142 -2.49 -3.58 7.24
C LEU A 142 -2.49 -4.64 6.13
N LEU A 143 -3.49 -5.53 6.11
CA LEU A 143 -3.66 -6.46 5.00
C LEU A 143 -3.95 -5.72 3.69
N ALA A 144 -4.81 -4.70 3.75
CA ALA A 144 -5.08 -3.84 2.60
C ALA A 144 -3.80 -3.13 2.13
N TYR A 145 -2.99 -2.59 3.04
CA TYR A 145 -1.69 -1.98 2.73
C TYR A 145 -0.76 -2.92 1.97
N ALA A 146 -0.62 -4.17 2.43
CA ALA A 146 0.22 -5.16 1.75
C ALA A 146 -0.32 -5.53 0.36
N ALA A 147 -1.65 -5.60 0.21
CA ALA A 147 -2.31 -5.98 -1.03
C ALA A 147 -2.44 -4.82 -2.05
N MET A 148 -2.42 -3.56 -1.61
CA MET A 148 -2.80 -2.42 -2.43
C MET A 148 -1.93 -2.22 -3.68
N PRO A 149 -0.60 -2.34 -3.63
CA PRO A 149 0.24 -2.24 -4.84
C PRO A 149 -0.14 -3.28 -5.91
N CYS A 150 -0.65 -4.42 -5.47
CA CYS A 150 -1.11 -5.50 -6.33
C CYS A 150 -2.47 -5.19 -6.96
N ILE A 151 -3.40 -4.65 -6.16
CA ILE A 151 -4.73 -4.22 -6.62
C ILE A 151 -4.59 -3.06 -7.61
N ALA A 152 -3.77 -2.05 -7.30
CA ALA A 152 -3.54 -0.90 -8.18
C ALA A 152 -3.00 -1.33 -9.55
N TRP A 153 -2.08 -2.29 -9.58
CA TRP A 153 -1.55 -2.85 -10.81
C TRP A 153 -2.61 -3.58 -11.65
N LEU A 154 -3.51 -4.34 -11.03
CA LEU A 154 -4.62 -5.00 -11.75
C LEU A 154 -5.57 -4.00 -12.40
N VAL A 155 -5.89 -2.92 -11.70
CA VAL A 155 -6.84 -1.92 -12.19
C VAL A 155 -6.28 -1.23 -13.45
N GLN A 156 -5.01 -0.85 -13.46
CA GLN A 156 -4.37 -0.23 -14.63
C GLN A 156 -4.32 -1.18 -15.84
N THR A 157 -4.09 -2.47 -15.60
CA THR A 157 -4.04 -3.47 -16.68
C THR A 157 -5.41 -3.63 -17.37
N GLN A 158 -6.52 -3.43 -16.64
CA GLN A 158 -7.87 -3.44 -17.21
C GLN A 158 -8.10 -2.21 -18.08
N GLU A 159 -7.79 -1.01 -17.57
CA GLU A 159 -7.96 0.25 -18.30
C GLU A 159 -7.17 0.28 -19.62
N ASP A 160 -5.94 -0.22 -19.63
CA ASP A 160 -5.14 -0.33 -20.85
C ASP A 160 -5.73 -1.31 -21.89
N THR A 161 -6.34 -2.39 -21.41
CA THR A 161 -7.00 -3.38 -22.28
C THR A 161 -8.24 -2.77 -22.93
N ASP A 162 -9.06 -2.06 -22.15
CA ASP A 162 -10.29 -1.44 -22.62
C ASP A 162 -10.00 -0.34 -23.66
N LYS A 163 -8.97 0.50 -23.43
CA LYS A 163 -8.51 1.49 -24.41
C LYS A 163 -8.05 0.84 -25.71
N LEU A 164 -7.27 -0.24 -25.63
CA LEU A 164 -6.81 -0.97 -26.82
C LEU A 164 -7.96 -1.59 -27.61
N LEU A 165 -9.01 -2.07 -26.92
CA LEU A 165 -10.20 -2.59 -27.59
C LEU A 165 -10.98 -1.47 -28.30
N TRP A 166 -11.12 -0.31 -27.67
CA TRP A 166 -11.77 0.86 -28.26
C TRP A 166 -11.02 1.37 -29.50
N ASP A 167 -9.70 1.56 -29.41
CA ASP A 167 -8.86 2.00 -30.53
C ASP A 167 -8.91 1.01 -31.70
N PHE A 168 -8.99 -0.29 -31.41
CA PHE A 168 -9.10 -1.32 -32.44
C PHE A 168 -10.46 -1.28 -33.15
N ASP A 169 -11.55 -1.12 -32.41
CA ASP A 169 -12.90 -1.01 -32.96
C ASP A 169 -13.06 0.25 -33.82
N GLU A 170 -12.52 1.39 -33.35
CA GLU A 170 -12.49 2.65 -34.09
C GLU A 170 -11.71 2.50 -35.41
N SER A 171 -10.58 1.79 -35.41
CA SER A 171 -9.79 1.55 -36.62
C SER A 171 -10.51 0.67 -37.65
N LEU A 172 -11.35 -0.28 -37.20
CA LEU A 172 -12.16 -1.11 -38.08
C LEU A 172 -13.30 -0.30 -38.70
N ALA A 173 -13.97 0.54 -37.90
CA ALA A 173 -15.03 1.42 -38.39
C ALA A 173 -14.50 2.39 -39.45
N GLU A 174 -13.31 2.97 -39.25
CA GLU A 174 -12.69 3.88 -40.22
C GLU A 174 -12.33 3.16 -41.54
N GLN A 175 -11.91 1.89 -41.45
CA GLN A 175 -11.58 1.08 -42.61
C GLN A 175 -12.81 0.66 -43.43
N GLU A 176 -13.93 0.34 -42.76
CA GLU A 176 -15.20 0.05 -43.42
C GLU A 176 -15.77 1.28 -44.15
N ASP A 177 -15.70 2.46 -43.52
CA ASP A 177 -16.09 3.73 -44.14
C ASP A 177 -15.24 4.06 -45.38
N TYR A 178 -13.93 3.78 -45.34
CA TYR A 178 -13.04 3.96 -46.50
C TYR A 178 -13.38 3.01 -47.66
N CYS A 179 -13.72 1.75 -47.38
CA CYS A 179 -14.09 0.78 -48.42
C CYS A 179 -15.46 1.02 -49.05
N SER A 180 -16.32 1.82 -48.41
CA SER A 180 -17.69 2.11 -48.86
C SER A 180 -17.82 3.36 -49.76
N ARG A 181 -16.74 4.12 -49.93
CA ARG A 181 -16.69 5.40 -50.65
C ARG A 181 -16.01 5.28 -52.02
#